data_AF-A0A4Y7S9H5-F1
#
_entry.id   AF-A0A4Y7S9H5-F1
#
_cell.length_a   1.000
_cell.length_b   1.000
_cell.length_c   1.000
_cell.angle_alpha   90.00
_cell.angle_beta   90.00
_cell.angle_gamma   90.00
#
_symmetry.space_group_name_H-M   'P 1'
#
loop_
_entity.id
_entity.type
_entity.pdbx_description
1 polymer ?
#
loop_
_entity_poly.entity_id
_entity_poly.type
_entity_poly.pdbx_seq_one_letter_code
_entity_poly.pdbx_strand_id
1 'polypeptide(L)'
;MKVIYHCYGGTHSSVTAAAIHLGMLPEDRVPGPEEFLQLPLYDRQDACEHGHIFFIGIDEYGHEVYLTARRSRPAVLENVFAGLGGIFGIPASSYCLVNAMSQVNWIMMFGGYLSRRWGLIGVGRPIVTMGTRVAYFKLVGLVKKTKEKLRADGEKSSLFQQQPLSRGDCCRRYSYRPAPGGERPGRRQFSGAAVFEYARRRRG
;
A
#
# COMPACT_ATOMS: atom_id res chain seq x y z
N MET A 1 11.01 -5.45 -2.76
CA MET A 1 10.58 -4.08 -2.40
C MET A 1 9.16 -4.15 -1.82
N LYS A 2 8.72 -3.16 -1.03
CA LYS A 2 7.33 -3.04 -0.54
C LYS A 2 6.56 -2.04 -1.42
N VAL A 3 5.52 -2.46 -2.13
CA VAL A 3 4.67 -1.58 -2.96
C VAL A 3 3.38 -1.31 -2.21
N ILE A 4 3.07 -0.04 -1.92
CA ILE A 4 1.95 0.34 -1.07
C ILE A 4 0.98 1.22 -1.85
N TYR A 5 -0.12 0.63 -2.28
CA TYR A 5 -1.21 1.34 -2.94
C TYR A 5 -2.06 2.08 -1.91
N HIS A 6 -2.30 3.37 -2.14
CA HIS A 6 -3.10 4.16 -1.23
C HIS A 6 -4.11 5.07 -1.92
N CYS A 7 -5.29 5.22 -1.31
CA CYS A 7 -6.30 6.19 -1.72
C CYS A 7 -7.04 6.75 -0.51
N TYR A 8 -8.18 7.43 -0.73
CA TYR A 8 -8.95 8.03 0.36
C TYR A 8 -9.49 6.99 1.35
N GLY A 9 -10.26 6.03 0.83
CA GLY A 9 -10.98 5.02 1.62
C GLY A 9 -10.31 3.66 1.68
N GLY A 10 -9.34 3.39 0.80
CA GLY A 10 -8.70 2.07 0.71
C GLY A 10 -9.60 0.96 0.15
N THR A 11 -10.82 1.29 -0.30
CA THR A 11 -11.88 0.31 -0.60
C THR A 11 -12.07 -0.01 -2.08
N HIS A 12 -11.67 0.87 -3.00
CA HIS A 12 -12.06 0.75 -4.41
C HIS A 12 -10.85 0.87 -5.34
N SER A 13 -10.32 2.08 -5.54
CA SER A 13 -9.23 2.31 -6.51
C SER A 13 -7.90 1.68 -6.11
N SER A 14 -7.50 1.76 -4.84
CA SER A 14 -6.27 1.12 -4.35
C SER A 14 -6.38 -0.40 -4.33
N VAL A 15 -7.55 -0.95 -3.95
CA VAL A 15 -7.81 -2.40 -3.98
C VAL A 15 -7.70 -2.92 -5.41
N THR A 16 -8.37 -2.23 -6.35
CA THR A 16 -8.38 -2.59 -7.75
C THR A 16 -6.97 -2.51 -8.35
N ALA A 17 -6.22 -1.44 -8.05
CA ALA A 17 -4.84 -1.30 -8.52
C ALA A 17 -3.91 -2.40 -7.96
N ALA A 18 -4.02 -2.73 -6.67
CA ALA A 18 -3.27 -3.82 -6.06
C ALA A 18 -3.63 -5.19 -6.66
N ALA A 19 -4.92 -5.43 -6.91
CA ALA A 19 -5.40 -6.66 -7.55
C ALA A 19 -4.89 -6.80 -8.99
N ILE A 20 -4.91 -5.73 -9.80
CA ILE A 20 -4.29 -5.70 -11.13
C ILE A 20 -2.79 -5.99 -11.02
N HIS A 21 -2.10 -5.33 -10.07
CA HIS A 21 -0.66 -5.54 -9.87
C HIS A 21 -0.31 -7.00 -9.61
N LEU A 22 -1.11 -7.68 -8.80
CA LEU A 22 -0.94 -9.08 -8.43
C LEU A 22 -1.49 -10.08 -9.49
N GLY A 23 -1.95 -9.60 -10.65
CA GLY A 23 -2.52 -10.45 -11.70
C GLY A 23 -3.87 -11.08 -11.33
N MET A 24 -4.55 -10.59 -10.29
CA MET A 24 -5.88 -11.06 -9.89
C MET A 24 -6.98 -10.54 -10.82
N LEU A 25 -6.71 -9.44 -11.53
CA LEU A 25 -7.61 -8.87 -12.53
C LEU A 25 -6.89 -8.70 -13.89
N PRO A 26 -7.60 -8.87 -15.01
CA PRO A 26 -7.04 -8.80 -16.35
C PRO A 26 -6.54 -7.40 -16.73
N GLU A 27 -5.42 -7.30 -17.45
CA GLU A 27 -4.90 -6.01 -17.92
C GLU A 27 -5.43 -5.60 -19.31
N ASP A 28 -6.05 -6.53 -20.03
CA ASP A 28 -6.44 -6.42 -21.45
C ASP A 28 -7.94 -6.18 -21.66
N ARG A 29 -8.77 -6.42 -20.64
CA ARG A 29 -10.23 -6.20 -20.68
C ARG A 29 -10.74 -5.58 -19.39
N VAL A 30 -11.95 -5.00 -19.43
CA VAL A 30 -12.66 -4.55 -18.22
C VAL A 30 -13.36 -5.75 -17.57
N PRO A 31 -13.12 -6.03 -16.27
CA PRO A 31 -13.81 -7.10 -15.55
C PRO A 31 -15.32 -6.88 -15.44
N GLY A 32 -16.04 -7.99 -15.28
CA GLY A 32 -17.44 -7.99 -14.87
C GLY A 32 -17.60 -7.53 -13.41
N PRO A 33 -18.80 -7.10 -12.99
CA PRO A 33 -19.03 -6.67 -11.61
C PRO A 33 -18.64 -7.71 -10.55
N GLU A 34 -18.94 -8.98 -10.79
CA GLU A 34 -18.68 -10.07 -9.84
C GLU A 34 -17.19 -10.29 -9.58
N GLU A 35 -16.33 -10.10 -10.59
CA GLU A 35 -14.88 -10.21 -10.45
C GLU A 35 -14.35 -9.19 -9.43
N PHE A 36 -14.90 -7.97 -9.38
CA PHE A 36 -14.54 -6.99 -8.35
C PHE A 36 -15.04 -7.38 -6.96
N LEU A 37 -16.24 -7.95 -6.87
CA LEU A 37 -16.84 -8.31 -5.57
C LEU A 37 -16.13 -9.48 -4.89
N GLN A 38 -15.45 -10.31 -5.67
CA GLN A 38 -14.61 -11.40 -5.18
C GLN A 38 -13.27 -10.92 -4.62
N LEU A 39 -12.82 -9.71 -4.98
CA LEU A 39 -11.54 -9.19 -4.49
C LEU A 39 -11.52 -9.03 -2.98
N PRO A 40 -10.38 -9.31 -2.33
CA PRO A 40 -10.21 -9.02 -0.92
C PRO A 40 -10.34 -7.51 -0.69
N LEU A 41 -11.04 -7.12 0.38
CA LEU A 41 -11.22 -5.74 0.84
C LEU A 41 -12.02 -4.80 -0.07
N TYR A 42 -12.46 -5.24 -1.26
CA TYR A 42 -13.22 -4.39 -2.19
C TYR A 42 -14.58 -4.01 -1.62
N ASP A 43 -14.83 -2.70 -1.47
CA ASP A 43 -16.04 -2.14 -0.85
C ASP A 43 -16.34 -2.72 0.55
N ARG A 44 -15.30 -3.08 1.32
CA ARG A 44 -15.42 -3.71 2.64
C ARG A 44 -14.78 -2.93 3.79
N GLN A 45 -13.77 -2.10 3.53
CA GLN A 45 -13.11 -1.39 4.64
C GLN A 45 -14.00 -0.33 5.28
N ASP A 46 -13.89 -0.25 6.60
CA ASP A 46 -14.60 0.72 7.42
C ASP A 46 -13.70 1.88 7.84
N ALA A 47 -14.34 2.98 8.26
CA ALA A 47 -13.68 4.22 8.66
C ALA A 47 -12.60 4.05 9.74
N CYS A 48 -12.78 3.07 10.63
CA CYS A 48 -11.86 2.75 11.74
C CYS A 48 -10.58 2.05 11.28
N GLU A 49 -10.56 1.48 10.07
CA GLU A 49 -9.41 0.79 9.50
C GLU A 49 -8.50 1.73 8.69
N HIS A 50 -8.84 3.02 8.64
CA HIS A 50 -8.02 4.01 7.96
C HIS A 50 -6.66 4.17 8.66
N GLY A 51 -5.59 4.22 7.88
CA GLY A 51 -4.21 4.23 8.36
C GLY A 51 -3.61 2.84 8.56
N HIS A 52 -4.42 1.77 8.55
CA HIS A 52 -3.88 0.40 8.54
C HIS A 52 -3.19 0.11 7.21
N ILE A 53 -2.15 -0.71 7.26
CA ILE A 53 -1.41 -1.19 6.10
C ILE A 53 -1.69 -2.69 5.99
N PHE A 54 -2.44 -3.07 4.96
CA PHE A 54 -2.87 -4.45 4.72
C PHE A 54 -1.96 -5.10 3.69
N PHE A 55 -1.38 -6.25 4.05
CA PHE A 55 -0.68 -7.10 3.08
C PHE A 55 -1.71 -7.79 2.19
N ILE A 56 -1.50 -7.75 0.87
CA ILE A 56 -2.40 -8.35 -0.12
C ILE A 56 -1.75 -9.57 -0.79
N GLY A 57 -0.47 -9.50 -1.14
CA GLY A 57 0.23 -10.59 -1.81
C GLY A 57 1.64 -10.23 -2.25
N ILE A 58 2.24 -11.10 -3.04
CA ILE A 58 3.57 -10.93 -3.63
C ILE A 58 3.42 -10.97 -5.16
N ASP A 59 4.02 -10.01 -5.86
CA ASP A 59 3.98 -9.92 -7.32
C ASP A 59 4.93 -10.93 -8.00
N GLU A 60 4.92 -10.96 -9.33
CA GLU A 60 5.76 -11.85 -10.13
C GLU A 60 7.28 -11.57 -10.01
N TYR A 61 7.68 -10.44 -9.43
CA TYR A 61 9.07 -10.02 -9.21
C TYR A 61 9.50 -10.13 -7.74
N GLY A 62 8.68 -10.75 -6.88
CA GLY A 62 8.97 -10.91 -5.46
C GLY A 62 8.78 -9.63 -4.63
N HIS A 63 8.06 -8.64 -5.14
CA HIS A 63 7.69 -7.44 -4.40
C HIS A 63 6.41 -7.69 -3.61
N GLU A 64 6.42 -7.27 -2.34
CA GLU A 64 5.24 -7.40 -1.49
C GLU A 64 4.30 -6.22 -1.73
N VAL A 65 3.03 -6.51 -2.00
CA VAL A 65 2.00 -5.53 -2.31
C VAL A 65 1.08 -5.32 -1.10
N TYR A 66 0.88 -4.05 -0.77
CA TYR A 66 0.13 -3.59 0.38
C TYR A 66 -0.90 -2.53 -0.02
N LEU A 67 -1.86 -2.32 0.89
CA LEU A 67 -2.91 -1.33 0.76
C LEU A 67 -3.05 -0.47 2.01
N THR A 68 -3.27 0.83 1.84
CA THR A 68 -3.63 1.71 2.97
C THR A 68 -4.60 2.83 2.58
N ALA A 69 -5.49 3.19 3.52
CA ALA A 69 -6.41 4.31 3.37
C ALA A 69 -5.88 5.54 4.12
N ARG A 70 -5.81 6.68 3.44
CA ARG A 70 -5.15 7.89 3.97
C ARG A 70 -6.04 9.14 4.04
N ARG A 71 -7.35 9.01 3.79
CA ARG A 71 -8.29 10.15 3.70
C ARG A 71 -7.75 11.24 2.76
N SER A 72 -8.10 12.50 3.00
CA SER A 72 -7.63 13.67 2.25
C SER A 72 -6.19 14.10 2.60
N ARG A 73 -5.35 13.24 3.18
CA ARG A 73 -4.02 13.63 3.69
C ARG A 73 -2.88 12.78 3.06
N PRO A 74 -2.58 12.94 1.75
CA PRO A 74 -1.44 12.27 1.09
C PRO A 74 -0.10 12.58 1.73
N ALA A 75 0.18 13.88 1.90
CA ALA A 75 1.45 14.34 2.44
C ALA A 75 1.74 13.78 3.84
N VAL A 76 0.71 13.56 4.67
CA VAL A 76 0.91 12.96 6.00
C VAL A 76 1.44 11.53 5.88
N LEU A 77 0.89 10.72 4.98
CA LEU A 77 1.39 9.36 4.75
C LEU A 77 2.83 9.39 4.26
N GLU A 78 3.12 10.19 3.23
CA GLU A 78 4.46 10.31 2.64
C GLU A 78 5.50 10.79 3.65
N ASN A 79 5.17 11.82 4.44
CA ASN A 79 6.05 12.38 5.47
C ASN A 79 6.29 11.39 6.62
N VAL A 80 5.28 10.62 7.02
CA VAL A 80 5.44 9.59 8.06
C VAL A 80 6.38 8.50 7.56
N PHE A 81 6.21 8.02 6.34
CA PHE A 81 7.11 7.01 5.76
C PHE A 81 8.54 7.53 5.60
N ALA A 82 8.72 8.75 5.09
CA ALA A 82 10.04 9.37 4.96
C ALA A 82 10.71 9.61 6.33
N GLY A 83 9.96 10.13 7.30
CA GLY A 83 10.46 10.40 8.65
C GLY A 83 10.85 9.13 9.40
N LEU A 84 9.97 8.12 9.43
CA LEU A 84 10.29 6.82 10.02
C LEU A 84 11.44 6.14 9.28
N GLY A 85 11.47 6.25 7.95
CA GLY A 85 12.58 5.73 7.15
C GLY A 85 13.92 6.34 7.54
N GLY A 86 13.97 7.66 7.72
CA GLY A 86 15.15 8.36 8.21
C GLY A 86 15.57 7.93 9.63
N ILE A 87 14.61 7.77 10.54
CA ILE A 87 14.88 7.35 11.93
C ILE A 87 15.45 5.93 12.00
N PHE A 88 14.89 5.00 11.22
CA PHE A 88 15.28 3.59 11.25
C PHE A 88 16.37 3.23 10.23
N GLY A 89 16.89 4.21 9.47
CA GLY A 89 17.88 3.97 8.42
C GLY A 89 17.36 3.11 7.26
N ILE A 90 16.05 3.15 7.01
CA ILE A 90 15.41 2.41 5.92
C ILE A 90 15.57 3.25 4.64
N PRO A 91 16.22 2.71 3.59
CA PRO A 91 16.43 3.48 2.37
C PRO A 91 15.11 3.73 1.64
N ALA A 92 14.98 4.88 0.99
CA ALA A 92 13.78 5.26 0.23
C ALA A 92 13.47 4.28 -0.93
N SER A 93 14.48 3.55 -1.42
CA SER A 93 14.31 2.49 -2.43
C SER A 93 13.73 1.18 -1.88
N SER A 94 13.48 1.06 -0.58
CA SER A 94 12.91 -0.16 0.01
C SER A 94 11.39 -0.24 -0.14
N TYR A 95 10.72 0.90 -0.35
CA TYR A 95 9.27 0.98 -0.50
C TYR A 95 8.85 1.95 -1.61
N CYS A 96 7.67 1.72 -2.19
CA CYS A 96 7.07 2.55 -3.22
C CYS A 96 5.64 2.90 -2.81
N LEU A 97 5.36 4.19 -2.56
CA LEU A 97 4.01 4.68 -2.30
C LEU A 97 3.33 5.01 -3.63
N VAL A 98 2.17 4.41 -3.89
CA VAL A 98 1.44 4.56 -5.15
C VAL A 98 0.07 5.18 -4.90
N ASN A 99 -0.12 6.40 -5.39
CA ASN A 99 -1.36 7.14 -5.23
C ASN A 99 -2.43 6.71 -6.26
N ALA A 100 -3.33 5.81 -5.85
CA ALA A 100 -4.47 5.38 -6.67
C ALA A 100 -5.63 6.40 -6.69
N MET A 101 -5.56 7.47 -5.90
CA MET A 101 -6.63 8.48 -5.83
C MET A 101 -6.74 9.29 -7.12
N SER A 102 -5.63 9.47 -7.86
CA SER A 102 -5.64 10.25 -9.11
C SER A 102 -6.51 9.66 -10.22
N GLN A 103 -6.95 8.40 -10.08
CA GLN A 103 -7.79 7.71 -11.07
C GLN A 103 -9.25 7.55 -10.62
N VAL A 104 -9.63 8.13 -9.48
CA VAL A 104 -11.01 8.09 -8.95
C VAL A 104 -11.88 9.08 -9.75
N ASN A 105 -13.10 8.65 -10.10
CA ASN A 105 -14.10 9.50 -10.73
C ASN A 105 -15.27 9.79 -9.78
N TRP A 106 -16.11 10.77 -10.13
CA TRP A 106 -17.26 11.19 -9.33
C TRP A 106 -18.25 10.05 -9.07
N ILE A 107 -18.49 9.18 -10.06
CA ILE A 107 -19.40 8.01 -9.91
C ILE A 107 -18.90 7.09 -8.79
N MET A 108 -17.60 6.77 -8.80
CA MET A 108 -16.96 5.97 -7.76
C MET A 108 -17.05 6.65 -6.40
N MET A 109 -16.84 7.96 -6.33
CA MET A 109 -16.95 8.71 -5.08
C MET A 109 -18.38 8.69 -4.51
N PHE A 110 -19.39 8.95 -5.35
CA PHE A 110 -20.80 8.90 -4.95
C PHE A 110 -21.21 7.49 -4.51
N GLY A 111 -20.90 6.46 -5.31
CA GLY A 111 -21.21 5.08 -4.96
C GLY A 111 -20.53 4.63 -3.68
N GLY A 112 -19.26 4.99 -3.50
CA GLY A 112 -18.51 4.70 -2.28
C GLY A 112 -19.10 5.41 -1.05
N TYR A 113 -19.57 6.65 -1.20
CA TYR A 113 -20.25 7.37 -0.13
C TYR A 113 -21.58 6.70 0.24
N LEU A 114 -22.43 6.36 -0.74
CA LEU A 114 -23.69 5.65 -0.49
C LEU A 114 -23.45 4.30 0.20
N SER A 115 -22.48 3.52 -0.29
CA SER A 115 -22.19 2.18 0.22
C SER A 115 -21.57 2.23 1.62
N ARG A 116 -20.55 3.06 1.84
CA ARG A 116 -19.72 3.04 3.05
C ARG A 116 -20.15 4.06 4.12
N ARG A 117 -20.69 5.23 3.74
CA ARG A 117 -21.06 6.27 4.70
C ARG A 117 -22.51 6.18 5.15
N TRP A 118 -23.40 5.80 4.24
CA TRP A 118 -24.84 5.66 4.51
C TRP A 118 -25.28 4.20 4.70
N GLY A 119 -24.40 3.23 4.46
CA GLY A 119 -24.72 1.80 4.61
C GLY A 119 -25.70 1.27 3.57
N LEU A 120 -25.97 2.03 2.49
CA LEU A 120 -26.86 1.63 1.40
C LEU A 120 -26.11 0.71 0.43
N ILE A 121 -25.63 -0.43 0.92
CA ILE A 121 -24.75 -1.35 0.18
C ILE A 121 -25.40 -1.79 -1.13
N GLY A 122 -26.68 -2.14 -1.12
CA GLY A 122 -27.41 -2.62 -2.29
C GLY A 122 -27.49 -1.61 -3.44
N VAL A 123 -27.40 -0.30 -3.15
CA VAL A 123 -27.45 0.77 -4.16
C VAL A 123 -26.06 1.32 -4.46
N GLY A 124 -25.27 1.57 -3.42
CA GLY A 124 -23.94 2.16 -3.55
C GLY A 124 -22.94 1.23 -4.22
N ARG A 125 -23.02 -0.08 -3.97
CA ARG A 125 -22.08 -1.07 -4.52
C ARG A 125 -22.17 -1.21 -6.05
N PRO A 126 -23.36 -1.33 -6.67
CA PRO A 126 -23.47 -1.27 -8.13
C PRO A 126 -22.89 0.02 -8.72
N ILE A 127 -23.18 1.17 -8.10
CA ILE A 127 -22.70 2.48 -8.59
C ILE A 127 -21.17 2.58 -8.51
N VAL A 128 -20.56 2.18 -7.38
CA VAL A 128 -19.10 2.24 -7.23
C VAL A 128 -18.39 1.25 -8.14
N THR A 129 -18.98 0.07 -8.37
CA THR A 129 -18.45 -0.90 -9.34
C THR A 129 -18.53 -0.37 -10.76
N MET A 130 -19.61 0.31 -11.14
CA MET A 130 -19.69 1.01 -12.43
C MET A 130 -18.61 2.09 -12.54
N GLY A 131 -18.42 2.90 -11.50
CA GLY A 131 -17.34 3.89 -11.44
C GLY A 131 -15.95 3.27 -11.58
N THR A 132 -15.71 2.11 -10.94
CA THR A 132 -14.45 1.36 -11.04
C THR A 132 -14.22 0.85 -12.45
N ARG A 133 -15.24 0.31 -13.12
CA ARG A 133 -15.18 -0.14 -14.52
C ARG A 133 -14.83 1.00 -15.47
N VAL A 134 -15.43 2.18 -15.28
CA VAL A 134 -15.11 3.39 -16.08
C VAL A 134 -13.65 3.83 -15.89
N ALA A 135 -13.10 3.72 -14.69
CA ALA A 135 -11.72 4.08 -14.39
C ALA A 135 -10.70 2.96 -14.71
N TYR A 136 -11.16 1.79 -15.16
CA TYR A 136 -10.38 0.55 -15.10
C TYR A 136 -9.04 0.64 -15.85
N PHE A 137 -9.07 1.01 -17.13
CA PHE A 137 -7.83 1.11 -17.92
C PHE A 137 -6.87 2.20 -17.43
N LYS A 138 -7.38 3.23 -16.74
CA LYS A 138 -6.52 4.22 -16.09
C LYS A 138 -5.78 3.61 -14.89
N LEU A 139 -6.43 2.72 -14.15
CA LEU A 139 -5.80 1.95 -13.07
C LEU A 139 -4.78 0.96 -13.63
N VAL A 140 -5.09 0.27 -14.73
CA VAL A 140 -4.11 -0.59 -15.44
C VAL A 140 -2.89 0.24 -15.86
N GLY A 141 -3.08 1.41 -16.46
CA GLY A 141 -1.98 2.31 -16.83
C GLY A 141 -1.14 2.78 -15.64
N LEU A 142 -1.76 3.04 -14.48
CA LEU A 142 -1.05 3.36 -13.23
C LEU A 142 -0.18 2.19 -12.78
N VAL A 143 -0.71 0.96 -12.82
CA VAL A 143 0.02 -0.25 -12.41
C VAL A 143 1.19 -0.52 -13.34
N LYS A 144 1.00 -0.43 -14.67
CA LYS A 144 2.07 -0.60 -15.66
C LYS A 144 3.22 0.37 -15.43
N LYS A 145 2.93 1.66 -15.29
CA LYS A 145 3.94 2.70 -14.96
C LYS A 145 4.65 2.41 -13.64
N THR A 146 3.93 1.87 -12.66
CA THR A 146 4.52 1.47 -11.38
C THR A 146 5.51 0.33 -11.60
N LYS A 147 5.10 -0.77 -12.26
CA LYS A 147 5.97 -1.90 -12.54
C LYS A 147 7.21 -1.51 -13.37
N GLU A 148 7.05 -0.65 -14.38
CA GLU A 148 8.17 -0.10 -15.16
C GLU A 148 9.18 0.66 -14.27
N LYS A 149 8.69 1.52 -13.37
CA LYS A 149 9.54 2.23 -12.41
C LYS A 149 10.29 1.28 -11.49
N LEU A 150 9.62 0.26 -10.97
CA LEU A 150 10.23 -0.74 -10.08
C LEU A 150 11.37 -1.51 -10.77
N ARG A 151 11.19 -1.85 -12.06
CA ARG A 151 12.22 -2.51 -12.88
C ARG A 151 13.42 -1.60 -13.09
N ALA A 152 13.19 -0.33 -13.48
CA ALA A 152 14.27 0.64 -13.69
C ALA A 152 15.07 0.92 -12.41
N ASP A 153 14.42 0.97 -11.25
CA ASP A 153 15.08 1.18 -9.95
C ASP A 153 15.84 -0.07 -9.49
N GLY A 154 15.34 -1.28 -9.83
CA GLY A 154 16.02 -2.55 -9.60
C GLY A 154 17.32 -2.68 -10.41
N GLU A 155 17.30 -2.30 -11.69
CA GLU A 155 18.47 -2.31 -12.58
C GLU A 155 19.56 -1.32 -12.12
N LYS A 156 19.19 -0.11 -11.68
CA LYS A 156 20.16 0.85 -11.11
C LYS A 156 20.82 0.33 -9.85
N SER A 157 20.07 -0.40 -9.02
CA SER A 157 20.57 -0.96 -7.77
C SER A 157 21.55 -2.13 -8.03
N SER A 158 21.28 -2.97 -9.03
CA SER A 158 22.18 -4.06 -9.42
C SER A 158 23.45 -3.56 -10.11
N LEU A 159 23.37 -2.51 -10.92
CA LEU A 159 24.53 -1.86 -11.56
C LEU A 159 25.47 -1.19 -10.54
N PHE A 160 24.92 -0.53 -9.52
CA PHE A 160 25.74 0.04 -8.43
C PHE A 160 26.43 -1.03 -7.58
N GLN A 161 25.82 -2.21 -7.45
CA GLN A 161 26.40 -3.33 -6.69
C GLN A 161 27.55 -4.04 -7.44
N GLN A 162 27.70 -3.79 -8.74
CA GLN A 162 28.81 -4.30 -9.56
C GLN A 162 30.05 -3.38 -9.61
N GLN A 163 29.99 -2.19 -9.02
CA GLN A 163 31.18 -1.36 -8.83
C GLN A 163 31.91 -1.78 -7.54
N PRO A 164 33.19 -2.18 -7.60
CA PRO A 164 33.92 -2.50 -6.39
C PRO A 164 34.06 -1.24 -5.55
N LEU A 165 33.52 -1.29 -4.32
CA LEU A 165 33.74 -0.29 -3.29
C LEU A 165 35.25 -0.15 -3.06
N SER A 166 35.85 0.87 -3.67
CA SER A 166 37.21 1.28 -3.34
C SER A 166 37.23 1.70 -1.88
N ARG A 167 38.17 1.11 -1.11
CA ARG A 167 38.41 1.44 0.29
C ARG A 167 38.74 2.93 0.42
N GLY A 168 37.77 3.72 0.85
CA GLY A 168 37.95 5.09 1.30
C GLY A 168 37.76 5.16 2.80
N ASP A 169 38.88 5.22 3.53
CA ASP A 169 38.90 5.60 4.94
C ASP A 169 38.32 7.02 5.12
N CYS A 170 37.29 7.17 5.94
CA CYS A 170 37.18 8.37 6.77
C CYS A 170 36.23 8.15 7.95
N CYS A 171 36.84 7.99 9.12
CA CYS A 171 36.19 8.02 10.41
C CYS A 171 35.41 9.33 10.63
N ARG A 172 34.13 9.23 11.02
CA ARG A 172 33.54 10.13 12.01
C ARG A 172 32.69 9.34 13.00
N ARG A 173 33.28 9.09 14.18
CA ARG A 173 32.58 8.60 15.37
C ARG A 173 31.56 9.66 15.79
N TYR A 174 30.27 9.33 15.74
CA TYR A 174 29.28 9.93 16.62
C TYR A 174 29.06 8.97 17.80
N SER A 175 29.74 9.25 18.92
CA SER A 175 29.52 8.54 20.17
C SER A 175 28.26 9.06 20.85
N TYR A 176 27.18 8.27 20.78
CA TYR A 176 25.98 8.49 21.58
C TYR A 176 26.26 8.06 23.03
N ARG A 177 26.11 8.98 24.00
CA ARG A 177 26.13 8.66 25.44
C ARG A 177 24.74 8.16 25.85
N PRO A 178 24.57 6.93 26.36
CA PRO A 178 23.31 6.51 26.96
C PRO A 178 23.09 7.22 28.30
N ALA A 179 21.85 7.62 28.58
CA ALA A 179 21.44 8.06 29.90
C ALA A 179 21.58 6.90 30.91
N PRO A 180 22.00 7.16 32.16
CA PRO A 180 22.19 6.11 33.16
C PRO A 180 20.83 5.68 33.74
N GLY A 181 20.52 4.38 33.71
CA GLY A 181 19.47 3.80 34.57
C GLY A 181 18.27 3.11 33.90
N GLY A 182 18.36 2.62 32.67
CA GLY A 182 17.29 1.83 32.05
C GLY A 182 17.74 0.42 31.65
N GLU A 183 17.18 -0.61 32.27
CA GLU A 183 17.36 -2.00 31.88
C GLU A 183 17.03 -2.22 30.39
N ARG A 184 17.86 -3.02 29.69
CA ARG A 184 17.66 -3.36 28.28
C ARG A 184 16.46 -4.31 28.16
N PRO A 185 15.37 -3.97 27.43
CA PRO A 185 14.37 -4.99 27.09
C PRO A 185 14.97 -5.90 26.02
N GLY A 186 15.08 -7.19 26.34
CA GLY A 186 15.55 -8.22 25.43
C GLY A 186 14.78 -8.23 24.11
N ARG A 187 15.47 -8.62 23.03
CA ARG A 187 14.90 -8.83 21.69
C ARG A 187 13.64 -9.69 21.77
N ARG A 188 12.46 -9.06 21.73
CA ARG A 188 11.23 -9.77 21.37
C ARG A 188 11.16 -9.81 19.85
N GLN A 189 11.34 -11.01 19.30
CA GLN A 189 10.91 -11.34 17.95
C GLN A 189 9.40 -11.09 17.88
N PHE A 190 8.99 -10.04 17.15
CA PHE A 190 7.60 -9.88 16.79
C PHE A 190 7.28 -10.91 15.71
N SER A 191 6.70 -12.05 16.12
CA SER A 191 6.12 -13.00 15.19
C SER A 191 4.83 -12.39 14.61
N GLY A 192 4.66 -12.48 13.28
CA GLY A 192 3.55 -11.88 12.54
C GLY A 192 2.15 -12.33 12.95
N ALA A 193 2.02 -13.29 13.88
CA ALA A 193 0.75 -13.76 14.41
C ALA A 193 0.07 -12.77 15.38
N ALA A 194 0.85 -11.91 16.06
CA ALA A 194 0.30 -11.01 17.09
C ALA A 194 -0.57 -9.85 16.52
N VAL A 195 -0.45 -9.54 15.23
CA VAL A 195 -1.25 -8.50 14.56
C VAL A 195 -2.67 -9.02 14.24
N PHE A 196 -2.87 -10.34 14.18
CA PHE A 196 -4.15 -10.96 13.81
C PHE A 196 -5.12 -11.17 14.99
N GLU A 197 -4.68 -11.06 16.25
CA GLU A 197 -5.58 -11.29 17.40
C GLU A 197 -6.53 -10.11 17.70
N TYR A 198 -6.22 -8.89 17.26
CA TYR A 198 -7.05 -7.73 17.58
C TYR A 198 -8.44 -7.78 16.92
N ALA A 199 -8.57 -8.47 15.78
CA ALA A 199 -9.83 -8.63 15.05
C ALA A 199 -10.78 -9.68 15.66
N ARG A 200 -10.30 -10.58 16.53
CA ARG A 200 -11.11 -11.70 17.05
C ARG A 200 -11.88 -11.37 18.34
N ARG A 201 -11.59 -10.24 19.00
CA ARG A 201 -12.20 -9.86 20.31
C ARG A 201 -13.47 -9.01 20.24
N ARG A 202 -14.05 -8.75 19.06
CA ARG A 202 -15.31 -7.97 18.93
C ARG A 202 -16.49 -8.73 18.31
N ARG A 203 -16.44 -10.07 18.29
CA ARG A 203 -17.63 -10.90 18.17
C ARG A 203 -17.91 -11.54 19.53
N GLY A 204 -18.56 -10.76 20.37
CA GLY A 204 -19.10 -11.10 21.68
C GLY A 204 -20.12 -10.04 22.02
#